data_AF-A0A3D0XYK3-F1
#
_entry.id   AF-A0A3D0XYK3-F1
#
_cell.length_a   1.000
_cell.length_b   1.000
_cell.length_c   1.000
_cell.angle_alpha   90.00
_cell.angle_beta   90.00
_cell.angle_gamma   90.00
#
_symmetry.space_group_name_H-M   'P 1'
#
loop_
_entity.id
_entity.type
_entity.pdbx_description
1 polymer ?
#
loop_
_entity_poly.entity_id
_entity_poly.type
_entity_poly.pdbx_seq_one_letter_code
_entity_poly.pdbx_strand_id
1 'polypeptide(L)'
;MLSGDNSILQKATDAKTLTGIQQEKEIIALAYNSALAKKVGNGDSTPVTSEDMNTELTNQGATASGSNPIKVTFNASKRKYTINNDSIEYAGIQSEENNENDWIVAWTYDGTNWSEPKSPGTTLSGKIIAKIYNLNDNITVNNINGVEVETNKYYLQIIGNGEMGRLISDDEEEAYAWQNYYLENDVWLPKAITKSTVSDGITNIGNYCFYDFSNLNDLAYPSNIESIGNWAFYCCNGVNNSLVLNHVQSIGDWAFSLSPVTSIYILQKEIAIGNYAFMYNSGFTDIYYIGTEEEYLENVSIGSDNTEIQNAHIHYNYNSNQSNEQILN
;
A
#
# COMPACT_ATOMS: atom_id res chain seq x y z
N MET A 1 5.66 -15.03 48.10
CA MET A 1 6.56 -15.81 47.22
C MET A 1 5.81 -16.03 45.92
N LEU A 2 5.95 -15.13 44.95
CA LEU A 2 5.62 -15.50 43.58
C LEU A 2 6.72 -16.47 43.17
N SER A 3 6.37 -17.74 42.97
CA SER A 3 7.25 -18.71 42.33
C SER A 3 7.72 -18.07 41.03
N GLY A 4 9.05 -17.93 40.86
CA GLY A 4 9.64 -17.35 39.66
C GLY A 4 8.96 -17.96 38.44
N ASP A 5 8.24 -17.13 37.70
CA ASP A 5 7.39 -17.56 36.61
C ASP A 5 8.30 -17.96 35.44
N ASN A 6 8.84 -19.18 35.53
CA ASN A 6 9.66 -19.82 34.50
C ASN A 6 8.91 -19.88 33.15
N SER A 7 7.61 -19.61 33.12
CA SER A 7 6.84 -19.50 31.88
C SER A 7 7.29 -18.32 31.02
N ILE A 8 7.68 -17.17 31.60
CA ILE A 8 8.14 -16.01 30.83
C ILE A 8 9.53 -16.27 30.25
N LEU A 9 10.43 -16.87 31.03
CA LEU A 9 11.78 -17.22 30.57
C LEU A 9 11.74 -18.33 29.51
N GLN A 10 10.85 -19.31 29.67
CA GLN A 10 10.61 -20.35 28.67
C GLN A 10 10.02 -19.74 27.39
N LYS A 11 8.98 -18.90 27.49
CA LYS A 11 8.43 -18.17 26.33
C LYS A 11 9.46 -17.28 25.65
N ALA A 12 10.38 -16.66 26.39
CA ALA A 12 11.48 -15.88 25.82
C ALA A 12 12.54 -16.75 25.12
N THR A 13 12.75 -17.96 25.62
CA THR A 13 13.63 -18.94 24.98
C THR A 13 12.98 -19.48 23.71
N ASP A 14 11.68 -19.76 23.75
CA ASP A 14 10.89 -20.23 22.61
C ASP A 14 10.78 -19.13 21.54
N ALA A 15 10.54 -17.87 21.95
CA ALA A 15 10.58 -16.69 21.09
C ALA A 15 11.89 -16.58 20.31
N LYS A 16 13.03 -16.85 20.98
CA LYS A 16 14.36 -16.85 20.37
C LYS A 16 14.57 -17.97 19.36
N THR A 17 13.68 -18.96 19.26
CA THR A 17 13.72 -20.00 18.22
C THR A 17 12.84 -19.69 17.02
N LEU A 18 12.02 -18.63 17.08
CA LEU A 18 11.22 -18.12 15.96
C LEU A 18 12.13 -17.43 14.91
N THR A 19 11.64 -17.27 13.69
CA THR A 19 12.39 -16.67 12.58
C THR A 19 12.00 -15.20 12.35
N GLY A 20 13.00 -14.39 11.95
CA GLY A 20 12.80 -13.07 11.38
C GLY A 20 11.98 -12.11 12.26
N ILE A 21 10.87 -11.61 11.71
CA ILE A 21 10.03 -10.57 12.34
C ILE A 21 9.28 -11.12 13.57
N GLN A 22 8.84 -12.38 13.53
CA GLN A 22 8.04 -12.95 14.62
C GLN A 22 8.84 -13.08 15.92
N GLN A 23 10.13 -13.41 15.82
CA GLN A 23 11.07 -13.43 16.94
C GLN A 23 11.17 -12.06 17.60
N GLU A 24 11.28 -10.98 16.81
CA GLU A 24 11.45 -9.61 17.31
C GLU A 24 10.18 -9.08 17.96
N LYS A 25 9.00 -9.36 17.37
CA LYS A 25 7.69 -9.01 17.94
C LYS A 25 7.48 -9.65 19.32
N GLU A 26 7.79 -10.94 19.43
CA GLU A 26 7.65 -11.68 20.68
C GLU A 26 8.65 -11.19 21.74
N ILE A 27 9.88 -10.84 21.35
CA ILE A 27 10.88 -10.23 22.25
C ILE A 27 10.38 -8.90 22.85
N ILE A 28 9.77 -8.02 22.04
CA ILE A 28 9.26 -6.74 22.56
C ILE A 28 8.07 -6.96 23.51
N ALA A 29 7.14 -7.86 23.17
CA ALA A 29 6.01 -8.20 24.04
C ALA A 29 6.46 -8.80 25.38
N LEU A 30 7.48 -9.66 25.36
CA LEU A 30 8.08 -10.22 26.56
C LEU A 30 8.82 -9.18 27.40
N ALA A 31 9.50 -8.21 26.76
CA ALA A 31 10.12 -7.10 27.45
C ALA A 31 9.08 -6.22 28.17
N TYR A 32 7.95 -5.94 27.52
CA TYR A 32 6.83 -5.20 28.14
C TYR A 32 6.23 -5.95 29.32
N ASN A 33 5.93 -7.23 29.16
CA ASN A 33 5.39 -8.05 30.24
C ASN A 33 6.35 -8.18 31.43
N SER A 34 7.66 -8.29 31.15
CA SER A 34 8.71 -8.28 32.19
C SER A 34 8.75 -6.96 32.96
N ALA A 35 8.71 -5.82 32.25
CA ALA A 35 8.66 -4.49 32.84
C ALA A 35 7.41 -4.31 33.71
N LEU A 36 6.23 -4.68 33.19
CA LEU A 36 4.97 -4.61 33.92
C LEU A 36 4.99 -5.48 35.19
N ALA A 37 5.48 -6.72 35.09
CA ALA A 37 5.58 -7.64 36.23
C ALA A 37 6.48 -7.08 37.35
N LYS A 38 7.59 -6.41 37.00
CA LYS A 38 8.47 -5.74 37.97
C LYS A 38 7.78 -4.59 38.69
N LYS A 39 7.03 -3.74 37.97
CA LYS A 39 6.27 -2.64 38.57
C LYS A 39 5.22 -3.15 39.55
N VAL A 40 4.39 -4.09 39.10
CA VAL A 40 3.35 -4.72 39.93
C VAL A 40 3.96 -5.41 41.16
N GLY A 41 5.08 -6.12 41.00
CA GLY A 41 5.79 -6.77 42.11
C GLY A 41 6.33 -5.79 43.16
N ASN A 42 6.63 -4.55 42.76
CA ASN A 42 7.06 -3.46 43.63
C ASN A 42 5.89 -2.62 44.18
N GLY A 43 4.64 -2.96 43.85
CA GLY A 43 3.45 -2.20 44.23
C GLY A 43 3.26 -0.90 43.44
N ASP A 44 3.94 -0.74 42.31
CA ASP A 44 3.80 0.39 41.40
C ASP A 44 2.70 0.09 40.36
N SER A 45 1.65 0.92 40.36
CA SER A 45 0.50 0.82 39.47
C SER A 45 0.53 1.77 38.28
N THR A 46 1.64 2.50 38.09
CA THR A 46 1.80 3.39 36.93
C THR A 46 2.03 2.60 35.63
N PRO A 47 1.61 3.12 34.46
CA PRO A 47 1.87 2.48 33.17
C PRO A 47 3.35 2.19 32.94
N VAL A 48 3.67 1.15 32.17
CA VAL A 48 5.06 0.87 31.75
C VAL A 48 5.57 2.05 30.94
N THR A 49 6.67 2.64 31.39
CA THR A 49 7.26 3.81 30.73
C THR A 49 8.33 3.39 29.72
N SER A 50 8.78 4.37 28.94
CA SER A 50 9.94 4.21 28.08
C SER A 50 11.22 3.79 28.82
N GLU A 51 11.39 4.25 30.05
CA GLU A 51 12.55 3.92 30.87
C GLU A 51 12.49 2.47 31.36
N ASP A 52 11.30 2.01 31.75
CA ASP A 52 11.05 0.62 32.17
C ASP A 52 11.37 -0.38 31.05
N MET A 53 11.07 -0.01 29.80
CA MET A 53 11.31 -0.84 28.61
C MET A 53 12.78 -0.93 28.20
N ASN A 54 13.57 0.15 28.35
CA ASN A 54 14.96 0.20 27.89
C ASN A 54 15.81 -0.93 28.49
N THR A 55 15.61 -1.21 29.78
CA THR A 55 16.36 -2.26 30.49
C THR A 55 15.99 -3.65 29.96
N GLU A 56 14.69 -3.92 29.78
CA GLU A 56 14.20 -5.22 29.35
C GLU A 56 14.55 -5.53 27.89
N LEU A 57 14.49 -4.52 27.02
CA LEU A 57 14.88 -4.63 25.62
C LEU A 57 16.39 -4.86 25.46
N THR A 58 17.20 -4.16 26.25
CA THR A 58 18.66 -4.35 26.27
C THR A 58 19.02 -5.77 26.71
N ASN A 59 18.33 -6.31 27.72
CA ASN A 59 18.52 -7.69 28.17
C ASN A 59 18.21 -8.74 27.08
N GLN A 60 17.41 -8.37 26.08
CA GLN A 60 17.06 -9.22 24.94
C GLN A 60 17.89 -8.91 23.67
N GLY A 61 18.90 -8.05 23.77
CA GLY A 61 19.83 -7.75 22.67
C GLY A 61 19.38 -6.65 21.71
N ALA A 62 18.35 -5.87 22.09
CA ALA A 62 17.91 -4.71 21.33
C ALA A 62 18.59 -3.43 21.83
N THR A 63 18.83 -2.46 20.95
CA THR A 63 19.32 -1.13 21.33
C THR A 63 18.16 -0.15 21.40
N ALA A 64 17.93 0.48 22.53
CA ALA A 64 16.85 1.44 22.74
C ALA A 64 17.38 2.89 22.92
N SER A 65 16.60 3.88 22.48
CA SER A 65 16.93 5.31 22.65
C SER A 65 15.96 6.01 23.59
N GLY A 66 16.49 6.79 24.53
CA GLY A 66 15.71 7.39 25.63
C GLY A 66 14.92 8.64 25.22
N SER A 67 13.66 8.46 24.81
CA SER A 67 12.62 9.49 24.69
C SER A 67 11.26 8.82 24.49
N ASN A 68 10.14 9.47 24.86
CA ASN A 68 8.82 9.06 24.36
C ASN A 68 8.61 9.74 22.98
N PRO A 69 8.49 8.98 21.88
CA PRO A 69 8.42 7.51 21.81
C PRO A 69 9.78 6.81 21.61
N ILE A 70 9.94 5.60 22.20
CA ILE A 70 11.24 4.87 22.22
C ILE A 70 11.50 4.31 20.84
N LYS A 71 12.70 4.53 20.30
CA LYS A 71 13.15 3.79 19.12
C LYS A 71 14.03 2.62 19.51
N VAL A 72 13.64 1.42 19.12
CA VAL A 72 14.32 0.14 19.37
C VAL A 72 14.87 -0.41 18.07
N THR A 73 16.14 -0.79 18.02
CA THR A 73 16.76 -1.41 16.83
C THR A 73 17.34 -2.77 17.18
N PHE A 74 17.17 -3.74 16.29
CA PHE A 74 17.81 -5.05 16.42
C PHE A 74 19.00 -5.16 15.47
N ASN A 75 20.20 -5.43 16.02
CA ASN A 75 21.45 -5.41 15.27
C ASN A 75 21.50 -6.42 14.10
N ALA A 76 20.79 -7.54 14.20
CA ALA A 76 20.78 -8.59 13.17
C ALA A 76 19.89 -8.25 11.97
N SER A 77 18.81 -7.48 12.18
CA SER A 77 17.80 -7.20 11.15
C SER A 77 17.76 -5.73 10.71
N LYS A 78 18.44 -4.83 11.43
CA LYS A 78 18.41 -3.37 11.24
C LYS A 78 17.00 -2.76 11.32
N ARG A 79 16.03 -3.51 11.83
CA ARG A 79 14.63 -3.09 11.98
C ARG A 79 14.46 -2.19 13.19
N LYS A 80 13.70 -1.11 13.00
CA LYS A 80 13.38 -0.10 14.02
C LYS A 80 11.93 -0.22 14.44
N TYR A 81 11.68 -0.12 15.74
CA TYR A 81 10.34 -0.11 16.34
C TYR A 81 10.20 1.15 17.18
N THR A 82 9.04 1.79 17.11
CA THR A 82 8.65 2.91 17.97
C THR A 82 7.69 2.37 19.05
N ILE A 83 8.01 2.56 20.31
CA ILE A 83 7.14 2.14 21.43
C ILE A 83 6.52 3.39 22.04
N ASN A 84 5.20 3.49 21.93
CA ASN A 84 4.35 4.46 22.60
C ASN A 84 3.80 3.86 23.89
N ASN A 85 3.18 4.67 24.74
CA ASN A 85 2.64 4.22 26.03
C ASN A 85 1.63 3.05 25.91
N ASP A 86 0.94 2.91 24.76
CA ASP A 86 -0.12 1.92 24.56
C ASP A 86 0.03 1.07 23.27
N SER A 87 1.08 1.29 22.46
CA SER A 87 1.25 0.59 21.17
C SER A 87 2.72 0.46 20.74
N ILE A 88 3.00 -0.56 19.92
CA ILE A 88 4.29 -0.74 19.26
C ILE A 88 4.10 -0.54 17.76
N GLU A 89 4.74 0.49 17.21
CA GLU A 89 4.70 0.81 15.79
C GLU A 89 6.00 0.32 15.13
N TYR A 90 5.92 -0.34 13.98
CA TYR A 90 7.12 -0.65 13.21
C TYR A 90 7.58 0.61 12.46
N ALA A 91 8.80 1.06 12.72
CA ALA A 91 9.36 2.30 12.19
C ALA A 91 10.29 2.10 10.97
N GLY A 92 10.24 0.94 10.32
CA GLY A 92 11.07 0.61 9.15
C GLY A 92 12.51 0.19 9.49
N ILE A 93 13.33 -0.05 8.47
CA ILE A 93 14.79 -0.27 8.54
C ILE A 93 15.46 1.07 8.22
N GLN A 94 16.07 1.72 9.22
CA GLN A 94 16.88 2.90 8.94
C GLN A 94 18.23 2.46 8.37
N SER A 95 18.43 2.55 7.05
CA SER A 95 19.80 2.71 6.53
C SER A 95 20.13 4.19 6.53
N GLU A 96 21.13 4.58 7.32
CA GLU A 96 21.55 5.97 7.53
C GLU A 96 22.00 6.72 6.26
N GLU A 97 21.92 6.11 5.07
CA GLU A 97 22.32 6.80 3.85
C GLU A 97 21.30 6.92 2.71
N ASN A 98 20.23 6.12 2.51
CA ASN A 98 19.37 6.33 1.29
C ASN A 98 17.94 5.73 1.23
N ASN A 99 17.26 5.29 2.30
CA ASN A 99 15.90 4.67 2.20
C ASN A 99 15.76 3.50 1.19
N GLU A 100 16.87 2.91 0.71
CA GLU A 100 16.89 1.90 -0.36
C GLU A 100 16.87 0.45 0.15
N ASN A 101 16.75 0.20 1.46
CA ASN A 101 16.82 -1.17 2.02
C ASN A 101 15.52 -1.67 2.66
N ASP A 102 14.43 -0.91 2.59
CA ASP A 102 13.13 -1.25 3.18
C ASP A 102 12.21 -2.07 2.26
N TRP A 103 12.50 -2.06 0.96
CA TRP A 103 11.73 -2.83 0.00
C TRP A 103 12.15 -4.30 0.05
N ILE A 104 11.22 -5.22 -0.20
CA ILE A 104 11.45 -6.67 -0.17
C ILE A 104 11.66 -7.25 -1.58
N VAL A 105 11.08 -6.60 -2.59
CA VAL A 105 11.29 -6.90 -4.01
C VAL A 105 11.09 -5.63 -4.84
N ALA A 106 11.80 -5.51 -5.96
CA ALA A 106 11.67 -4.39 -6.88
C ALA A 106 11.76 -4.80 -8.35
N TRP A 107 11.21 -3.98 -9.23
CA TRP A 107 11.30 -4.11 -10.68
C TRP A 107 11.73 -2.79 -11.30
N THR A 108 12.44 -2.85 -12.43
CA THR A 108 12.81 -1.66 -13.21
C THR A 108 12.25 -1.76 -14.62
N TYR A 109 11.63 -0.70 -15.11
CA TYR A 109 11.16 -0.57 -16.48
C TYR A 109 12.13 0.31 -17.28
N ASP A 110 12.59 -0.16 -18.42
CA ASP A 110 13.54 0.58 -19.28
C ASP A 110 12.86 1.51 -20.31
N GLY A 111 11.53 1.44 -20.42
CA GLY A 111 10.76 2.09 -21.48
C GLY A 111 10.10 1.11 -22.46
N THR A 112 10.45 -0.17 -22.38
CA THR A 112 9.86 -1.23 -23.22
C THR A 112 9.50 -2.46 -22.39
N ASN A 113 10.38 -2.90 -21.49
CA ASN A 113 10.18 -4.11 -20.70
C ASN A 113 10.43 -3.88 -19.21
N TRP A 114 9.68 -4.60 -18.38
CA TRP A 114 9.99 -4.75 -16.97
C TRP A 114 11.09 -5.79 -16.79
N SER A 115 12.00 -5.54 -15.84
CA SER A 115 13.03 -6.50 -15.46
C SER A 115 12.45 -7.71 -14.74
N GLU A 116 13.24 -8.76 -14.55
CA GLU A 116 13.00 -9.76 -13.50
C GLU A 116 12.94 -9.10 -12.10
N PRO A 117 12.30 -9.74 -11.09
CA PRO A 117 12.29 -9.27 -9.71
C PRO A 117 13.73 -9.16 -9.17
N LYS A 118 14.06 -8.00 -8.61
CA LYS A 118 15.36 -7.71 -8.00
C LYS A 118 15.27 -7.88 -6.50
N SER A 119 16.35 -8.37 -5.89
CA SER A 119 16.47 -8.51 -4.43
C SER A 119 17.06 -7.25 -3.79
N PRO A 120 16.76 -6.97 -2.51
CA PRO A 120 17.26 -5.79 -1.80
C PRO A 120 18.78 -5.65 -1.89
N GLY A 121 19.26 -4.41 -1.98
CA GLY A 121 20.69 -4.10 -2.17
C GLY A 121 21.19 -4.18 -3.63
N THR A 122 20.34 -4.55 -4.59
CA THR A 122 20.66 -4.47 -6.02
C THR A 122 20.59 -3.02 -6.51
N THR A 123 21.56 -2.58 -7.32
CA THR A 123 21.47 -1.28 -8.01
C THR A 123 20.29 -1.28 -8.98
N LEU A 124 19.35 -0.36 -8.77
CA LEU A 124 18.18 -0.18 -9.62
C LEU A 124 18.47 0.91 -10.66
N SER A 125 18.30 0.59 -11.94
CA SER A 125 18.42 1.54 -13.04
C SER A 125 17.29 1.28 -14.05
N GLY A 126 16.44 2.28 -14.25
CA GLY A 126 15.29 2.23 -15.15
C GLY A 126 14.58 3.58 -15.18
N LYS A 127 13.71 3.79 -16.17
CA LYS A 127 12.85 4.98 -16.25
C LYS A 127 11.79 4.98 -15.15
N ILE A 128 11.28 3.79 -14.85
CA ILE A 128 10.31 3.56 -13.77
C ILE A 128 10.83 2.42 -12.90
N ILE A 129 10.61 2.54 -11.60
CA ILE A 129 10.99 1.59 -10.57
C ILE A 129 9.75 1.31 -9.74
N ALA A 130 9.36 0.04 -9.64
CA ALA A 130 8.32 -0.43 -8.74
C ALA A 130 8.98 -1.12 -7.55
N LYS A 131 8.67 -0.70 -6.32
CA LYS A 131 9.20 -1.28 -5.08
C LYS A 131 8.05 -1.74 -4.20
N ILE A 132 8.17 -2.93 -3.63
CA ILE A 132 7.23 -3.45 -2.64
C ILE A 132 7.84 -3.35 -1.26
N TYR A 133 7.06 -2.84 -0.33
CA TYR A 133 7.40 -2.73 1.08
C TYR A 133 6.42 -3.56 1.90
N ASN A 134 6.88 -4.11 3.01
CA ASN A 134 5.98 -4.66 4.01
C ASN A 134 5.48 -3.51 4.92
N LEU A 135 4.19 -3.21 4.83
CA LEU A 135 3.46 -2.43 5.80
C LEU A 135 3.13 -3.37 6.97
N ASN A 136 4.05 -3.51 7.90
CA ASN A 136 3.64 -3.98 9.22
C ASN A 136 2.87 -2.82 9.85
N ASP A 137 1.55 -2.84 9.73
CA ASP A 137 0.69 -1.97 10.52
C ASP A 137 0.91 -2.24 12.02
N ASN A 138 0.58 -1.24 12.81
CA ASN A 138 0.88 -1.12 14.23
C ASN A 138 0.50 -2.38 15.03
N ILE A 139 1.48 -2.98 15.70
CA ILE A 139 1.17 -4.01 16.70
C ILE A 139 0.61 -3.28 17.92
N THR A 140 -0.71 -3.28 18.05
CA THR A 140 -1.35 -2.86 19.29
C THR A 140 -1.42 -4.08 20.21
N VAL A 141 -0.56 -4.14 21.23
CA VAL A 141 -0.60 -5.22 22.24
C VAL A 141 -1.69 -4.90 23.25
N ASN A 142 -2.94 -5.21 22.90
CA ASN A 142 -4.08 -5.05 23.80
C ASN A 142 -4.43 -6.37 24.50
N ASN A 143 -3.91 -6.53 25.72
CA ASN A 143 -4.25 -7.60 26.67
C ASN A 143 -4.02 -9.05 26.22
N ILE A 144 -3.73 -9.87 27.22
CA ILE A 144 -2.95 -11.13 27.14
C ILE A 144 -3.71 -12.33 26.53
N ASN A 145 -4.85 -12.15 25.84
CA ASN A 145 -5.69 -13.26 25.40
C ASN A 145 -6.33 -13.08 24.01
N GLY A 146 -5.59 -12.51 23.06
CA GLY A 146 -6.07 -12.43 21.69
C GLY A 146 -5.15 -11.56 20.85
N VAL A 147 -4.03 -12.14 20.40
CA VAL A 147 -3.26 -11.53 19.32
C VAL A 147 -4.07 -11.76 18.06
N GLU A 148 -4.86 -10.77 17.64
CA GLU A 148 -5.22 -10.68 16.23
C GLU A 148 -3.94 -10.36 15.48
N VAL A 149 -3.44 -11.37 14.76
CA VAL A 149 -2.34 -11.21 13.82
C VAL A 149 -2.90 -10.40 12.67
N GLU A 150 -2.56 -9.11 12.60
CA GLU A 150 -2.77 -8.35 11.38
C GLU A 150 -2.00 -9.05 10.26
N THR A 151 -2.75 -9.50 9.26
CA THR A 151 -2.23 -10.04 8.00
C THR A 151 -1.26 -9.01 7.43
N ASN A 152 -0.01 -9.42 7.12
CA ASN A 152 0.99 -8.56 6.48
C ASN A 152 0.34 -7.72 5.37
N LYS A 153 0.35 -6.40 5.52
CA LYS A 153 -0.11 -5.47 4.50
C LYS A 153 1.09 -5.08 3.65
N TYR A 154 0.92 -4.89 2.35
CA TYR A 154 2.02 -4.51 1.47
C TYR A 154 1.74 -3.17 0.79
N TYR A 155 2.81 -2.42 0.60
CA TYR A 155 2.80 -1.12 -0.07
C TYR A 155 3.59 -1.19 -1.37
N LEU A 156 2.93 -0.83 -2.46
CA LEU A 156 3.57 -0.66 -3.77
C LEU A 156 3.93 0.82 -3.98
N GLN A 157 5.19 1.09 -4.26
CA GLN A 157 5.65 2.42 -4.66
C GLN A 157 6.15 2.38 -6.10
N ILE A 158 5.54 3.19 -6.97
CA ILE A 158 5.96 3.36 -8.36
C ILE A 158 6.60 4.74 -8.51
N ILE A 159 7.88 4.75 -8.87
CA ILE A 159 8.72 5.95 -9.01
C ILE A 159 9.24 6.03 -10.43
N GLY A 160 9.14 7.18 -11.07
CA GLY A 160 9.70 7.37 -12.40
C GLY A 160 8.98 8.44 -13.19
N ASN A 161 9.31 8.49 -14.48
CA ASN A 161 8.67 9.39 -15.42
C ASN A 161 8.31 8.68 -16.73
N GLY A 162 7.20 9.10 -17.33
CA GLY A 162 6.74 8.68 -18.66
C GLY A 162 5.75 7.52 -18.63
N GLU A 163 5.72 6.78 -19.74
CA GLU A 163 4.79 5.68 -19.97
C GLU A 163 5.15 4.46 -19.13
N MET A 164 4.23 4.03 -18.27
CA MET A 164 4.34 2.74 -17.62
C MET A 164 3.94 1.64 -18.59
N GLY A 165 4.88 0.74 -18.91
CA GLY A 165 4.63 -0.33 -19.85
C GLY A 165 3.54 -1.29 -19.42
N ARG A 166 3.02 -2.05 -20.39
CA ARG A 166 2.14 -3.19 -20.15
C ARG A 166 2.84 -4.19 -19.23
N LEU A 167 2.11 -4.76 -18.27
CA LEU A 167 2.66 -5.85 -17.44
C LEU A 167 2.54 -7.22 -18.12
N ILE A 168 2.04 -7.31 -19.36
CA ILE A 168 1.84 -8.56 -20.13
C ILE A 168 2.74 -8.55 -21.37
N SER A 169 3.40 -9.67 -21.69
CA SER A 169 3.98 -9.93 -23.02
C SER A 169 2.90 -10.34 -24.03
N ASP A 170 3.03 -9.91 -25.28
CA ASP A 170 2.03 -10.06 -26.36
C ASP A 170 1.66 -11.51 -26.76
N ASP A 171 2.26 -12.52 -26.14
CA ASP A 171 1.96 -13.93 -26.38
C ASP A 171 1.24 -14.53 -25.16
N GLU A 172 0.07 -15.13 -25.42
CA GLU A 172 -0.81 -15.76 -24.43
C GLU A 172 -0.09 -16.82 -23.58
N GLU A 173 -0.41 -16.81 -22.28
CA GLU A 173 0.08 -17.69 -21.21
C GLU A 173 1.49 -17.38 -20.66
N GLU A 174 1.51 -16.92 -19.40
CA GLU A 174 2.69 -16.89 -18.51
C GLU A 174 3.75 -15.79 -18.73
N ALA A 175 3.44 -14.58 -18.25
CA ALA A 175 4.23 -13.91 -17.21
C ALA A 175 3.77 -12.47 -17.08
N TYR A 176 3.43 -12.08 -15.86
CA TYR A 176 3.15 -10.70 -15.54
C TYR A 176 4.25 -10.18 -14.62
N ALA A 177 4.64 -8.92 -14.78
CA ALA A 177 5.35 -8.27 -13.67
C ALA A 177 4.47 -8.37 -12.40
N TRP A 178 5.09 -8.81 -11.32
CA TRP A 178 4.54 -9.27 -10.02
C TRP A 178 3.45 -10.36 -9.95
N GLN A 179 2.72 -10.76 -11.00
CA GLN A 179 1.69 -11.83 -10.80
C GLN A 179 2.30 -13.21 -10.54
N ASN A 180 3.54 -13.48 -10.94
CA ASN A 180 4.25 -14.70 -10.56
C ASN A 180 5.03 -14.55 -9.25
N TYR A 181 4.96 -13.37 -8.63
CA TYR A 181 5.56 -13.17 -7.33
C TYR A 181 4.55 -13.56 -6.25
N TYR A 182 4.76 -14.75 -5.71
CA TYR A 182 4.07 -15.19 -4.51
C TYR A 182 4.93 -14.82 -3.31
N LEU A 183 4.29 -14.19 -2.34
CA LEU A 183 4.88 -13.98 -1.03
C LEU A 183 4.97 -15.32 -0.30
N GLU A 184 5.62 -15.32 0.87
CA GLU A 184 5.62 -16.49 1.76
C GLU A 184 4.18 -16.99 2.01
N ASN A 185 3.98 -18.31 1.99
CA ASN A 185 2.68 -19.00 2.08
C ASN A 185 1.80 -18.93 0.83
N ASP A 186 2.39 -18.84 -0.36
CA ASP A 186 1.68 -18.88 -1.66
C ASP A 186 0.63 -17.77 -1.83
N VAL A 187 0.85 -16.62 -1.18
CA VAL A 187 -0.04 -15.45 -1.33
C VAL A 187 0.35 -14.69 -2.58
N TRP A 188 -0.60 -14.56 -3.51
CA TRP A 188 -0.43 -13.78 -4.73
C TRP A 188 -0.24 -12.29 -4.40
N LEU A 189 0.88 -11.70 -4.82
CA LEU A 189 1.29 -10.36 -4.39
C LEU A 189 0.23 -9.25 -4.63
N PRO A 190 -0.46 -9.16 -5.79
CA PRO A 190 -1.56 -8.19 -5.98
C PRO A 190 -2.65 -8.24 -4.91
N LYS A 191 -2.99 -9.43 -4.41
CA LYS A 191 -3.96 -9.62 -3.31
C LYS A 191 -3.38 -9.31 -1.94
N ALA A 192 -2.10 -9.06 -1.81
CA ALA A 192 -1.49 -8.67 -0.54
C ALA A 192 -1.24 -7.15 -0.45
N ILE A 193 -1.26 -6.44 -1.59
CA ILE A 193 -1.05 -5.00 -1.62
C ILE A 193 -2.32 -4.30 -1.13
N THR A 194 -2.17 -3.49 -0.08
CA THR A 194 -3.27 -2.71 0.51
C THR A 194 -3.13 -1.22 0.29
N LYS A 195 -1.93 -0.75 -0.08
CA LYS A 195 -1.65 0.65 -0.39
C LYS A 195 -0.74 0.75 -1.60
N SER A 196 -0.93 1.77 -2.43
CA SER A 196 -0.07 2.05 -3.56
C SER A 196 0.12 3.56 -3.77
N THR A 197 1.32 3.97 -4.19
CA THR A 197 1.56 5.31 -4.73
C THR A 197 2.19 5.23 -6.10
N VAL A 198 1.80 6.19 -6.94
CA VAL A 198 2.35 6.36 -8.28
C VAL A 198 2.84 7.79 -8.41
N SER A 199 4.08 7.98 -8.84
CA SER A 199 4.68 9.32 -8.94
C SER A 199 4.01 10.18 -10.00
N ASP A 200 3.91 11.49 -9.76
CA ASP A 200 3.34 12.48 -10.69
C ASP A 200 4.05 12.59 -12.05
N GLY A 201 5.26 12.05 -12.15
CA GLY A 201 6.00 11.97 -13.41
C GLY A 201 5.47 10.91 -14.38
N ILE A 202 4.65 9.98 -13.90
CA ILE A 202 4.01 8.96 -14.75
C ILE A 202 2.90 9.62 -15.55
N THR A 203 2.94 9.43 -16.88
CA THR A 203 1.97 10.01 -17.82
C THR A 203 0.97 8.98 -18.32
N ASN A 204 1.29 7.69 -18.28
CA ASN A 204 0.40 6.66 -18.81
C ASN A 204 0.43 5.43 -17.91
N ILE A 205 -0.75 4.89 -17.61
CA ILE A 205 -0.91 3.61 -16.92
C ILE A 205 -1.09 2.54 -18.00
N GLY A 206 -0.12 1.63 -18.12
CA GLY A 206 -0.19 0.55 -19.11
C GLY A 206 -1.30 -0.46 -18.85
N ASN A 207 -1.55 -1.32 -19.85
CA ASN A 207 -2.55 -2.39 -19.72
C ASN A 207 -2.21 -3.30 -18.53
N TYR A 208 -3.26 -3.71 -17.80
CA TYR A 208 -3.21 -4.62 -16.65
C TYR A 208 -2.36 -4.13 -15.46
N CYS A 209 -2.01 -2.85 -15.39
CA CYS A 209 -1.03 -2.38 -14.42
C CYS A 209 -1.40 -2.65 -12.95
N PHE A 210 -2.68 -2.55 -12.57
CA PHE A 210 -3.19 -2.81 -11.23
C PHE A 210 -4.30 -3.87 -11.26
N TYR A 211 -4.17 -4.84 -12.15
CA TYR A 211 -5.15 -5.91 -12.34
C TYR A 211 -5.35 -6.76 -11.06
N ASP A 212 -6.60 -6.85 -10.60
CA ASP A 212 -7.07 -7.58 -9.41
C ASP A 212 -6.28 -7.24 -8.13
N PHE A 213 -6.05 -5.95 -7.93
CA PHE A 213 -5.62 -5.36 -6.66
C PHE A 213 -6.82 -5.26 -5.70
N SER A 214 -7.47 -6.39 -5.43
CA SER A 214 -8.75 -6.46 -4.69
C SER A 214 -8.63 -6.17 -3.20
N ASN A 215 -7.43 -6.14 -2.62
CA ASN A 215 -7.21 -5.72 -1.23
C ASN A 215 -6.62 -4.31 -1.10
N LEU A 216 -6.40 -3.61 -2.23
CA LEU A 216 -5.97 -2.22 -2.23
C LEU A 216 -7.10 -1.39 -1.61
N ASN A 217 -6.76 -0.52 -0.65
CA ASN A 217 -7.71 0.40 -0.01
C ASN A 217 -7.32 1.88 -0.21
N ASP A 218 -6.09 2.12 -0.66
CA ASP A 218 -5.51 3.46 -0.78
C ASP A 218 -4.58 3.47 -2.00
N LEU A 219 -5.04 4.09 -3.09
CA LEU A 219 -4.26 4.37 -4.28
C LEU A 219 -4.13 5.88 -4.47
N ALA A 220 -2.93 6.41 -4.27
CA ALA A 220 -2.62 7.77 -4.68
C ALA A 220 -2.47 7.83 -6.21
N TYR A 221 -3.45 8.45 -6.87
CA TYR A 221 -3.49 8.62 -8.33
C TYR A 221 -2.54 9.76 -8.77
N PRO A 222 -1.81 9.63 -9.89
CA PRO A 222 -0.98 10.71 -10.40
C PRO A 222 -1.83 11.84 -10.96
N SER A 223 -1.37 13.08 -10.78
CA SER A 223 -2.06 14.27 -11.30
C SER A 223 -1.98 14.44 -12.82
N ASN A 224 -1.00 13.79 -13.47
CA ASN A 224 -0.65 14.01 -14.88
C ASN A 224 -0.91 12.79 -15.78
N ILE A 225 -1.84 11.89 -15.43
CA ILE A 225 -2.19 10.78 -16.32
C ILE A 225 -2.88 11.29 -17.58
N GLU A 226 -2.35 10.87 -18.72
CA GLU A 226 -2.84 11.12 -20.07
C GLU A 226 -3.57 9.91 -20.66
N SER A 227 -3.21 8.68 -20.29
CA SER A 227 -3.97 7.50 -20.71
C SER A 227 -3.92 6.36 -19.71
N ILE A 228 -5.00 5.57 -19.73
CA ILE A 228 -5.19 4.38 -18.91
C ILE A 228 -5.45 3.21 -19.83
N GLY A 229 -4.62 2.17 -19.73
CA GLY A 229 -4.68 1.01 -20.59
C GLY A 229 -5.85 0.06 -20.30
N ASN A 230 -6.00 -0.95 -21.16
CA ASN A 230 -7.00 -1.98 -21.01
C ASN A 230 -6.77 -2.75 -19.70
N TRP A 231 -7.84 -3.05 -18.97
CA TRP A 231 -7.83 -3.80 -17.71
C TRP A 231 -6.93 -3.20 -16.61
N ALA A 232 -6.52 -1.93 -16.74
CA ALA A 232 -5.51 -1.32 -15.88
C ALA A 232 -5.85 -1.35 -14.39
N PHE A 233 -7.13 -1.23 -14.02
CA PHE A 233 -7.64 -1.28 -12.64
C PHE A 233 -8.81 -2.28 -12.51
N TYR A 234 -8.85 -3.32 -13.36
CA TYR A 234 -9.90 -4.32 -13.27
C TYR A 234 -9.91 -4.99 -11.89
N CYS A 235 -11.08 -5.05 -11.23
CA CYS A 235 -11.23 -5.63 -9.89
C CYS A 235 -10.31 -4.99 -8.81
N CYS A 236 -10.13 -3.68 -8.86
CA CYS A 236 -9.30 -2.92 -7.92
C CYS A 236 -10.16 -2.15 -6.90
N ASN A 237 -10.14 -2.57 -5.63
CA ASN A 237 -10.98 -1.97 -4.58
C ASN A 237 -10.45 -0.64 -4.05
N GLY A 238 -9.19 -0.32 -4.30
CA GLY A 238 -8.54 0.86 -3.73
C GLY A 238 -8.55 2.09 -4.64
N VAL A 239 -9.21 2.01 -5.79
CA VAL A 239 -9.44 3.18 -6.64
C VAL A 239 -10.40 4.09 -5.89
N ASN A 240 -10.07 5.38 -5.80
CA ASN A 240 -10.97 6.38 -5.23
C ASN A 240 -12.32 6.33 -5.93
N ASN A 241 -13.39 6.32 -5.14
CA ASN A 241 -14.76 6.31 -5.66
C ASN A 241 -15.05 7.53 -6.56
N SER A 242 -14.29 8.61 -6.38
CA SER A 242 -14.29 9.81 -7.24
C SER A 242 -13.01 9.87 -8.06
N LEU A 243 -13.12 9.62 -9.37
CA LEU A 243 -11.97 9.62 -10.27
C LEU A 243 -11.83 10.96 -11.00
N VAL A 244 -10.71 11.65 -10.80
CA VAL A 244 -10.42 12.93 -11.48
C VAL A 244 -9.61 12.68 -12.74
N LEU A 245 -10.20 13.03 -13.89
CA LEU A 245 -9.66 12.81 -15.24
C LEU A 245 -9.25 14.15 -15.86
N ASN A 246 -8.21 14.78 -15.28
CA ASN A 246 -7.80 16.14 -15.65
C ASN A 246 -7.15 16.24 -17.03
N HIS A 247 -6.36 15.23 -17.39
CA HIS A 247 -5.59 15.20 -18.65
C HIS A 247 -5.72 13.87 -19.41
N VAL A 248 -6.59 12.97 -18.93
CA VAL A 248 -6.76 11.60 -19.45
C VAL A 248 -7.49 11.58 -20.80
N GLN A 249 -6.76 11.47 -21.91
CA GLN A 249 -7.31 11.43 -23.27
C GLN A 249 -8.05 10.12 -23.55
N SER A 250 -7.63 9.01 -22.91
CA SER A 250 -8.25 7.72 -23.15
C SER A 250 -8.23 6.77 -21.95
N ILE A 251 -9.32 6.02 -21.80
CA ILE A 251 -9.48 4.90 -20.88
C ILE A 251 -9.73 3.64 -21.70
N GLY A 252 -8.92 2.60 -21.49
CA GLY A 252 -9.00 1.35 -22.21
C GLY A 252 -10.20 0.48 -21.84
N ASP A 253 -10.37 -0.60 -22.60
CA ASP A 253 -11.42 -1.58 -22.37
C ASP A 253 -11.28 -2.22 -20.98
N TRP A 254 -12.40 -2.42 -20.27
CA TRP A 254 -12.44 -3.02 -18.93
C TRP A 254 -11.61 -2.30 -17.83
N ALA A 255 -11.08 -1.11 -18.10
CA ALA A 255 -10.07 -0.49 -17.25
C ALA A 255 -10.47 -0.33 -15.78
N PHE A 256 -11.73 -0.02 -15.48
CA PHE A 256 -12.27 0.14 -14.12
C PHE A 256 -13.44 -0.79 -13.84
N SER A 257 -13.60 -1.89 -14.59
CA SER A 257 -14.68 -2.83 -14.32
C SER A 257 -14.47 -3.49 -12.95
N LEU A 258 -15.56 -3.74 -12.22
CA LEU A 258 -15.56 -4.29 -10.86
C LEU A 258 -14.74 -3.45 -9.85
N SER A 259 -14.55 -2.16 -10.12
CA SER A 259 -13.99 -1.20 -9.16
C SER A 259 -15.11 -0.42 -8.45
N PRO A 260 -14.84 0.30 -7.35
CA PRO A 260 -15.87 1.02 -6.61
C PRO A 260 -16.09 2.46 -7.13
N VAL A 261 -15.87 2.74 -8.42
CA VAL A 261 -16.01 4.11 -8.95
C VAL A 261 -17.49 4.51 -8.91
N THR A 262 -17.80 5.58 -8.19
CA THR A 262 -19.14 6.14 -8.08
C THR A 262 -19.33 7.42 -8.89
N SER A 263 -18.25 8.14 -9.19
CA SER A 263 -18.31 9.33 -10.02
C SER A 263 -16.99 9.60 -10.75
N ILE A 264 -17.09 10.29 -11.88
CA ILE A 264 -15.90 10.77 -12.62
C ILE A 264 -15.98 12.27 -12.87
N TYR A 265 -14.83 12.92 -12.84
CA TYR A 265 -14.66 14.33 -13.13
C TYR A 265 -13.82 14.46 -14.40
N ILE A 266 -14.49 14.70 -15.52
CA ILE A 266 -13.86 14.89 -16.82
C ILE A 266 -13.52 16.38 -16.95
N LEU A 267 -12.28 16.75 -16.61
CA LEU A 267 -11.82 18.16 -16.57
C LEU A 267 -11.07 18.60 -17.84
N GLN A 268 -11.15 17.78 -18.89
CA GLN A 268 -10.73 18.14 -20.23
C GLN A 268 -11.91 18.03 -21.20
N LYS A 269 -11.75 18.54 -22.42
CA LYS A 269 -12.86 18.60 -23.37
C LYS A 269 -13.11 17.30 -24.14
N GLU A 270 -12.08 16.50 -24.37
CA GLU A 270 -12.13 15.29 -25.20
C GLU A 270 -11.66 14.07 -24.40
N ILE A 271 -12.42 12.98 -24.46
CA ILE A 271 -12.01 11.71 -23.86
C ILE A 271 -12.64 10.53 -24.61
N ALA A 272 -11.84 9.48 -24.82
CA ALA A 272 -12.31 8.19 -25.33
C ALA A 272 -12.34 7.15 -24.21
N ILE A 273 -13.52 6.58 -23.94
CA ILE A 273 -13.73 5.52 -22.95
C ILE A 273 -14.01 4.22 -23.70
N GLY A 274 -13.21 3.19 -23.44
CA GLY A 274 -13.31 1.88 -24.07
C GLY A 274 -14.56 1.08 -23.68
N ASN A 275 -14.73 -0.08 -24.30
CA ASN A 275 -15.84 -0.98 -24.02
C ASN A 275 -15.72 -1.55 -22.61
N TYR A 276 -16.84 -1.71 -21.91
CA TYR A 276 -16.90 -2.28 -20.55
C TYR A 276 -16.04 -1.57 -19.50
N ALA A 277 -15.46 -0.40 -19.81
CA ALA A 277 -14.50 0.31 -18.96
C ALA A 277 -15.02 0.52 -17.53
N PHE A 278 -16.33 0.75 -17.36
CA PHE A 278 -16.98 0.93 -16.05
C PHE A 278 -18.07 -0.11 -15.78
N MET A 279 -18.04 -1.26 -16.46
CA MET A 279 -19.02 -2.34 -16.22
C MET A 279 -18.99 -2.82 -14.76
N TYR A 280 -20.15 -3.05 -14.16
CA TYR A 280 -20.33 -3.49 -12.78
C TYR A 280 -19.90 -2.49 -11.70
N ASN A 281 -19.77 -1.20 -12.04
CA ASN A 281 -19.65 -0.13 -11.05
C ASN A 281 -21.03 0.20 -10.47
N SER A 282 -21.58 -0.71 -9.66
CA SER A 282 -22.98 -0.64 -9.18
C SER A 282 -23.35 0.61 -8.37
N GLY A 283 -22.36 1.38 -7.89
CA GLY A 283 -22.54 2.65 -7.20
C GLY A 283 -22.35 3.90 -8.07
N PHE A 284 -22.19 3.76 -9.38
CA PHE A 284 -21.97 4.90 -10.27
C PHE A 284 -23.21 5.78 -10.42
N THR A 285 -23.08 7.06 -10.11
CA THR A 285 -24.19 8.02 -10.10
C THR A 285 -23.95 9.24 -10.95
N ASP A 286 -22.73 9.78 -10.98
CA ASP A 286 -22.49 11.14 -11.49
C ASP A 286 -21.28 11.25 -12.43
N ILE A 287 -21.43 12.07 -13.46
CA ILE A 287 -20.36 12.56 -14.33
C ILE A 287 -20.31 14.08 -14.19
N TYR A 288 -19.17 14.62 -13.81
CA TYR A 288 -18.92 16.06 -13.79
C TYR A 288 -18.05 16.42 -14.98
N TYR A 289 -18.62 17.18 -15.94
CA TYR A 289 -17.93 17.54 -17.18
C TYR A 289 -17.69 19.05 -17.23
N ILE A 290 -16.47 19.45 -17.55
CA ILE A 290 -16.07 20.86 -17.59
C ILE A 290 -16.74 21.66 -18.72
N GLY A 291 -17.12 20.99 -19.82
CA GLY A 291 -17.72 21.62 -21.00
C GLY A 291 -19.24 21.63 -20.99
N THR A 292 -19.82 22.10 -22.09
CA THR A 292 -21.27 22.12 -22.32
C THR A 292 -21.82 20.73 -22.66
N GLU A 293 -23.15 20.59 -22.68
CA GLU A 293 -23.80 19.36 -23.17
C GLU A 293 -23.48 19.08 -24.65
N GLU A 294 -23.42 20.12 -25.49
CA GLU A 294 -23.06 20.00 -26.90
C GLU A 294 -21.62 19.48 -27.06
N GLU A 295 -20.68 20.05 -26.30
CA GLU A 295 -19.28 19.60 -26.29
C GLU A 295 -19.17 18.15 -25.79
N TYR A 296 -19.97 17.75 -24.79
CA TYR A 296 -19.96 16.37 -24.29
C TYR A 296 -20.40 15.37 -25.37
N LEU A 297 -21.52 15.66 -26.04
CA LEU A 297 -22.07 14.78 -27.08
C LEU A 297 -21.16 14.68 -28.32
N GLU A 298 -20.36 15.72 -28.60
CA GLU A 298 -19.41 15.74 -29.71
C GLU A 298 -18.08 15.05 -29.36
N ASN A 299 -17.57 15.27 -28.15
CA ASN A 299 -16.16 15.02 -27.80
C ASN A 299 -15.94 13.88 -26.79
N VAL A 300 -17.00 13.38 -26.14
CA VAL A 300 -16.91 12.25 -25.21
C VAL A 300 -17.39 10.99 -25.93
N SER A 301 -16.46 10.09 -26.20
CA SER A 301 -16.77 8.78 -26.79
C SER A 301 -16.86 7.73 -25.69
N ILE A 302 -17.97 6.99 -25.64
CA ILE A 302 -18.18 5.90 -24.69
C ILE A 302 -18.42 4.60 -25.47
N GLY A 303 -17.55 3.62 -25.26
CA GLY A 303 -17.64 2.28 -25.81
C GLY A 303 -18.86 1.50 -25.31
N SER A 304 -19.11 0.33 -25.90
CA SER A 304 -20.26 -0.49 -25.55
C SER A 304 -20.24 -0.97 -24.11
N ASP A 305 -21.43 -1.33 -23.60
CA ASP A 305 -21.59 -2.02 -22.31
C ASP A 305 -21.03 -1.26 -21.08
N ASN A 306 -21.06 0.07 -21.15
CA ASN A 306 -20.85 0.96 -20.02
C ASN A 306 -22.20 1.46 -19.47
N THR A 307 -23.11 0.54 -19.14
CA THR A 307 -24.50 0.89 -18.79
C THR A 307 -24.62 1.85 -17.61
N GLU A 308 -23.67 1.77 -16.69
CA GLU A 308 -23.59 2.54 -15.46
C GLU A 308 -23.34 4.02 -15.75
N ILE A 309 -22.33 4.34 -16.59
CA ILE A 309 -22.03 5.73 -16.94
C ILE A 309 -23.02 6.27 -17.98
N GLN A 310 -23.58 5.42 -18.84
CA GLN A 310 -24.62 5.81 -19.80
C GLN A 310 -25.92 6.23 -19.12
N ASN A 311 -26.19 5.74 -17.91
CA ASN A 311 -27.37 6.09 -17.10
C ASN A 311 -27.06 7.13 -16.00
N ALA A 312 -25.82 7.64 -15.92
CA ALA A 312 -25.41 8.57 -14.88
C ALA A 312 -26.01 9.97 -15.06
N HIS A 313 -26.11 10.71 -13.96
CA HIS A 313 -26.44 12.13 -13.98
C HIS A 313 -25.23 12.94 -14.44
N ILE A 314 -25.38 13.71 -15.52
CA ILE A 314 -24.29 14.52 -16.07
C ILE A 314 -24.45 15.98 -15.64
N HIS A 315 -23.41 16.50 -15.00
CA HIS A 315 -23.27 17.88 -14.56
C HIS A 315 -22.34 18.62 -15.53
N TYR A 316 -22.93 19.36 -16.47
CA TYR A 316 -22.20 20.17 -17.44
C TYR A 316 -21.72 21.51 -16.86
N ASN A 317 -20.72 22.11 -17.51
CA ASN A 317 -20.10 23.38 -17.11
C ASN A 317 -19.54 23.34 -15.68
N TYR A 318 -19.00 22.19 -15.27
CA TYR A 318 -18.42 22.00 -13.95
C TYR A 318 -17.24 22.95 -13.70
N ASN A 319 -17.21 23.61 -12.53
CA ASN A 319 -16.16 24.57 -12.17
C ASN A 319 -15.15 23.95 -11.19
N SER A 320 -14.01 23.52 -11.70
CA SER A 320 -12.92 22.89 -10.94
C SER A 320 -12.18 23.83 -9.96
N ASN A 321 -12.43 25.14 -10.01
CA ASN A 321 -11.87 26.09 -9.03
C ASN A 321 -12.51 25.96 -7.64
N GLN A 322 -13.59 25.17 -7.52
CA GLN A 322 -14.10 24.70 -6.23
C GLN A 322 -13.49 23.31 -5.96
N SER A 323 -12.37 23.32 -5.26
CA SER A 323 -11.81 22.20 -4.46
C SER A 323 -11.31 20.92 -5.15
N ASN A 324 -10.32 21.04 -6.03
CA ASN A 324 -9.42 19.89 -6.33
C ASN A 324 -8.78 19.28 -5.06
N GLU A 325 -8.54 20.09 -4.00
CA GLU A 325 -8.00 19.60 -2.72
C GLU A 325 -9.01 18.84 -1.84
N GLN A 326 -10.33 18.91 -2.10
CA GLN A 326 -11.34 18.15 -1.33
C GLN A 326 -11.78 16.85 -2.00
N ILE A 327 -11.55 16.70 -3.31
CA ILE A 327 -11.88 15.47 -4.06
C ILE A 327 -10.76 14.42 -3.92
N LEU A 328 -9.53 14.85 -3.57
CA LEU A 328 -8.33 14.02 -3.47
C LEU A 328 -7.96 13.58 -2.03
N ASN A 329 -8.76 13.94 -1.02
CA ASN A 329 -8.54 13.59 0.40
C ASN A 329 -9.64 12.67 0.94
#